data_AF-A0A2K9A4G1-F1
#
_entry.id   AF-A0A2K9A4G1-F1
#
_cell.length_a   1.000
_cell.length_b   1.000
_cell.length_c   1.000
_cell.angle_alpha   90.00
_cell.angle_beta   90.00
_cell.angle_gamma   90.00
#
_symmetry.space_group_name_H-M   'P 1'
#
loop_
_entity.id
_entity.type
_entity.pdbx_description
1 polymer ?
#
loop_
_entity_poly.entity_id
_entity_poly.type
_entity_poly.pdbx_seq_one_letter_code
_entity_poly.pdbx_strand_id
1 'polypeptide(L)'
;MEHVMSNYLTKLKQIVFYGCLTLFFCSYSYGGKYADIVGAYLANKGVCKTSYFMGKHEQDRLLEGVCIPIKSVLDESKKELIPLAIIELKSPNQLKFYESIEKKKRDNTEAFHVEVDSFNDNIFKLVDGSILEKDDHKYVGYISYHEKGIFYKDGSKWKLCVNNKTFKVKLLKNNKYHYSRDEISDISIYEIEKLEECS
;
A
#
# COMPACT_ATOMS: atom_id res chain seq x y z
N MET A 1 -36.95 4.52 65.41
CA MET A 1 -36.69 3.36 64.52
C MET A 1 -36.56 3.81 63.06
N GLU A 2 -36.02 5.02 62.80
CA GLU A 2 -35.95 5.62 61.45
C GLU A 2 -34.51 5.73 60.90
N HIS A 3 -33.49 5.57 61.76
CA HIS A 3 -32.09 5.71 61.35
C HIS A 3 -31.51 4.51 60.59
N VAL A 4 -32.19 3.36 60.57
CA VAL A 4 -31.67 2.14 59.93
C VAL A 4 -32.05 2.05 58.44
N MET A 5 -33.16 2.68 58.02
CA MET A 5 -33.60 2.65 56.62
C MET A 5 -32.81 3.57 55.68
N SER A 6 -32.18 4.63 56.21
CA SER A 6 -31.44 5.60 55.39
C SER A 6 -30.15 5.02 54.79
N ASN A 7 -29.45 4.15 55.52
CA ASN A 7 -28.17 3.60 55.08
C ASN A 7 -28.26 2.52 53.99
N TYR A 8 -29.43 1.88 53.81
CA TYR A 8 -29.61 0.88 52.76
C TYR A 8 -29.85 1.51 51.38
N LEU A 9 -30.53 2.65 51.32
CA LEU A 9 -30.83 3.36 50.08
C LEU A 9 -29.57 4.01 49.45
N THR A 10 -28.61 4.45 50.26
CA THR A 10 -27.34 5.02 49.78
C THR A 10 -26.41 3.96 49.21
N LYS A 11 -26.33 2.77 49.83
CA LYS A 11 -25.51 1.65 49.30
C LYS A 11 -26.05 1.12 47.96
N LEU A 12 -27.37 1.03 47.80
CA LEU A 12 -27.98 0.58 46.54
C LEU A 12 -27.72 1.56 45.38
N LYS A 13 -27.75 2.88 45.63
CA LYS A 13 -27.42 3.88 44.60
C LYS A 13 -25.95 3.82 44.16
N GLN A 14 -25.01 3.56 45.08
CA GLN A 14 -23.60 3.40 44.72
C GLN A 14 -23.34 2.15 43.86
N ILE A 15 -23.98 1.03 44.15
CA ILE A 15 -23.78 -0.22 43.38
C ILE A 15 -24.32 -0.09 41.95
N VAL A 16 -25.46 0.59 41.76
CA VAL A 16 -26.02 0.83 40.41
C VAL A 16 -25.16 1.81 39.61
N PHE A 17 -24.54 2.80 40.26
CA PHE A 17 -23.66 3.76 39.58
C PHE A 17 -22.33 3.12 39.14
N TYR A 18 -21.75 2.23 39.94
CA TYR A 18 -20.54 1.49 39.56
C TYR A 18 -20.80 0.36 38.55
N GLY A 19 -21.98 -0.25 38.57
CA GLY A 19 -22.36 -1.28 37.58
C GLY A 19 -22.60 -0.72 36.17
N CYS A 20 -22.97 0.55 36.05
CA CYS A 20 -23.24 1.18 34.75
C CYS A 20 -21.97 1.73 34.07
N LEU A 21 -20.91 2.03 34.84
CA LEU A 21 -19.67 2.60 34.29
C LEU A 21 -18.74 1.55 33.64
N THR A 22 -18.92 0.27 33.95
CA THR A 22 -18.12 -0.83 33.35
C THR A 22 -18.68 -1.35 32.03
N LEU A 23 -19.92 -0.98 31.67
CA LEU A 23 -20.54 -1.39 30.41
C LEU A 23 -20.28 -0.43 29.23
N PHE A 24 -19.61 0.70 29.45
CA PHE A 24 -19.29 1.65 28.38
C PHE A 24 -17.91 1.44 27.73
N PHE A 25 -17.12 0.47 28.21
CA PHE A 25 -16.01 -0.08 27.45
C PHE A 25 -16.46 -1.31 26.67
N CYS A 26 -17.53 -1.16 25.86
CA CYS A 26 -17.65 -2.01 24.69
C CYS A 26 -16.42 -1.72 23.84
N SER A 27 -15.40 -2.57 23.98
CA SER A 27 -14.34 -2.71 23.01
C SER A 27 -15.04 -2.92 21.69
N TYR A 28 -15.09 -1.87 20.86
CA TYR A 28 -15.50 -2.00 19.47
C TYR A 28 -14.59 -3.08 18.89
N SER A 29 -15.13 -4.29 18.73
CA SER A 29 -14.50 -5.31 17.93
C SER A 29 -14.55 -4.74 16.52
N TYR A 30 -13.49 -4.03 16.14
CA TYR A 30 -13.24 -3.63 14.77
C TYR A 30 -13.10 -4.93 13.98
N GLY A 31 -14.23 -5.46 13.49
CA GLY A 31 -14.24 -6.41 12.39
C GLY A 31 -13.53 -5.73 11.23
N GLY A 32 -12.44 -6.34 10.79
CA GLY A 32 -11.54 -5.72 9.83
C GLY A 32 -12.09 -5.91 8.42
N LYS A 33 -12.28 -4.83 7.67
CA LYS A 33 -12.76 -4.86 6.28
C LYS A 33 -11.93 -5.82 5.42
N TYR A 34 -10.61 -5.81 5.56
CA TYR A 34 -9.69 -6.67 4.81
C TYR A 34 -9.43 -7.99 5.53
N ALA A 35 -9.29 -7.94 6.86
CA ALA A 35 -9.09 -9.12 7.69
C ALA A 35 -10.24 -10.12 7.50
N ASP A 36 -11.49 -9.66 7.43
CA ASP A 36 -12.66 -10.51 7.24
C ASP A 36 -12.70 -11.14 5.85
N ILE A 37 -12.33 -10.39 4.80
CA ILE A 37 -12.28 -10.90 3.40
C ILE A 37 -11.23 -12.00 3.26
N VAL A 38 -10.05 -11.78 3.84
CA VAL A 38 -8.92 -12.73 3.81
C VAL A 38 -9.12 -13.85 4.84
N GLY A 39 -9.96 -13.65 5.85
CA GLY A 39 -10.09 -14.54 7.01
C GLY A 39 -8.88 -14.47 7.95
N ALA A 40 -8.18 -13.35 7.97
CA ALA A 40 -6.98 -13.13 8.79
C ALA A 40 -7.34 -12.84 10.26
N TYR A 41 -6.48 -13.25 11.19
CA TYR A 41 -6.67 -13.00 12.62
C TYR A 41 -5.33 -12.91 13.34
N LEU A 42 -5.28 -12.23 14.50
CA LEU A 42 -4.05 -12.14 15.29
C LEU A 42 -3.67 -13.51 15.87
N ALA A 43 -2.38 -13.85 15.78
CA ALA A 43 -1.86 -15.08 16.34
C ALA A 43 -1.90 -15.07 17.87
N ASN A 44 -2.33 -16.17 18.48
CA ASN A 44 -2.27 -16.31 19.93
C ASN A 44 -0.90 -16.85 20.33
N LYS A 45 -0.03 -15.99 20.89
CA LYS A 45 1.35 -16.34 21.26
C LYS A 45 2.14 -16.96 20.09
N GLY A 46 1.90 -16.49 18.87
CA GLY A 46 2.54 -16.99 17.65
C GLY A 46 1.96 -18.32 17.12
N VAL A 47 0.88 -18.82 17.71
CA VAL A 47 0.23 -20.06 17.26
C VAL A 47 -0.99 -19.73 16.41
N CYS A 48 -1.06 -20.33 15.23
CA CYS A 48 -2.21 -20.27 14.32
C CYS A 48 -3.08 -21.51 14.42
N LYS A 49 -4.37 -21.37 14.11
CA LYS A 49 -5.32 -22.48 14.03
C LYS A 49 -5.05 -23.32 12.78
N THR A 50 -5.63 -24.50 12.75
CA THR A 50 -5.68 -25.35 11.56
C THR A 50 -7.03 -25.17 10.86
N SER A 51 -7.00 -25.07 9.55
CA SER A 51 -8.17 -24.95 8.69
C SER A 51 -8.28 -26.18 7.80
N TYR A 52 -9.52 -26.59 7.48
CA TYR A 52 -9.74 -27.67 6.53
C TYR A 52 -9.63 -27.15 5.10
N PHE A 53 -8.74 -27.73 4.30
CA PHE A 53 -8.50 -27.35 2.91
C PHE A 53 -8.17 -28.59 2.07
N MET A 54 -8.83 -28.76 0.93
CA MET A 54 -8.62 -29.88 -0.01
C MET A 54 -8.60 -31.28 0.65
N GLY A 55 -9.51 -31.52 1.60
CA GLY A 55 -9.60 -32.82 2.25
C GLY A 55 -8.67 -33.01 3.46
N LYS A 56 -7.81 -32.04 3.77
CA LYS A 56 -6.78 -32.13 4.82
C LYS A 56 -6.89 -30.97 5.81
N HIS A 57 -6.42 -31.21 7.04
CA HIS A 57 -6.20 -30.14 8.01
C HIS A 57 -4.83 -29.52 7.75
N GLU A 58 -4.83 -28.25 7.41
CA GLU A 58 -3.63 -27.49 7.09
C GLU A 58 -3.47 -26.36 8.11
N GLN A 59 -2.24 -26.11 8.56
CA GLN A 59 -1.98 -25.03 9.51
C GLN A 59 -2.01 -23.67 8.79
N ASP A 60 -2.78 -22.73 9.32
CA ASP A 60 -2.81 -21.37 8.76
C ASP A 60 -1.41 -20.75 8.81
N ARG A 61 -1.09 -19.92 7.81
CA ARG A 61 0.22 -19.30 7.68
C ARG A 61 0.37 -18.15 8.67
N LEU A 62 1.41 -18.19 9.47
CA LEU A 62 1.82 -17.07 10.31
C LEU A 62 2.65 -16.09 9.48
N LEU A 63 2.15 -14.87 9.30
CA LEU A 63 2.83 -13.77 8.65
C LEU A 63 2.81 -12.56 9.57
N GLU A 64 3.99 -12.13 10.02
CA GLU A 64 4.18 -10.97 10.90
C GLU A 64 3.34 -10.95 12.20
N GLY A 65 2.94 -12.11 12.74
CA GLY A 65 2.08 -12.18 13.92
C GLY A 65 0.57 -12.25 13.61
N VAL A 66 0.22 -12.32 12.33
CA VAL A 66 -1.15 -12.51 11.83
C VAL A 66 -1.22 -13.89 11.17
N CYS A 67 -2.28 -14.63 11.47
CA CYS A 67 -2.56 -15.92 10.88
C CYS A 67 -3.49 -15.77 9.68
N ILE A 68 -3.13 -16.40 8.57
CA ILE A 68 -3.85 -16.31 7.30
C ILE A 68 -4.16 -17.73 6.78
N PRO A 69 -5.43 -18.05 6.51
CA PRO A 69 -5.80 -19.34 5.96
C PRO A 69 -5.10 -19.64 4.64
N ILE A 70 -4.60 -20.87 4.47
CA ILE A 70 -3.90 -21.28 3.24
C ILE A 70 -4.74 -21.06 1.99
N LYS A 71 -6.06 -21.30 2.06
CA LYS A 71 -6.99 -21.01 0.96
C LYS A 71 -6.91 -19.56 0.48
N SER A 72 -6.68 -18.61 1.39
CA SER A 72 -6.61 -17.18 1.07
C SER A 72 -5.23 -16.76 0.57
N VAL A 73 -4.19 -17.51 0.95
CA VAL A 73 -2.83 -17.32 0.41
C VAL A 73 -2.75 -17.78 -1.05
N LEU A 74 -3.49 -18.84 -1.41
CA LEU A 74 -3.51 -19.41 -2.75
C LEU A 74 -4.54 -18.73 -3.70
N ASP A 75 -5.48 -17.99 -3.15
CA ASP A 75 -6.47 -17.22 -3.92
C ASP A 75 -5.85 -15.88 -4.34
N GLU A 76 -5.50 -15.74 -5.61
CA GLU A 76 -4.85 -14.52 -6.15
C GLU A 76 -5.67 -13.25 -5.85
N SER A 77 -7.01 -13.33 -5.84
CA SER A 77 -7.87 -12.17 -5.55
C SER A 77 -7.76 -11.70 -4.09
N LYS A 78 -7.43 -12.61 -3.17
CA LYS A 78 -7.26 -12.32 -1.74
C LYS A 78 -5.82 -12.05 -1.36
N LYS A 79 -4.89 -12.64 -2.09
CA LYS A 79 -3.45 -12.52 -1.88
C LYS A 79 -3.01 -11.05 -1.90
N GLU A 80 -3.56 -10.25 -2.80
CA GLU A 80 -3.28 -8.81 -2.85
C GLU A 80 -3.83 -8.03 -1.64
N LEU A 81 -4.81 -8.57 -0.92
CA LEU A 81 -5.40 -7.92 0.26
C LEU A 81 -4.71 -8.32 1.57
N ILE A 82 -3.84 -9.34 1.53
CA ILE A 82 -3.10 -9.82 2.69
C ILE A 82 -2.32 -8.71 3.40
N PRO A 83 -1.54 -7.84 2.71
CA PRO A 83 -0.80 -6.78 3.38
C PRO A 83 -1.74 -5.83 4.14
N LEU A 84 -2.85 -5.44 3.52
CA LEU A 84 -3.85 -4.57 4.15
C LEU A 84 -4.51 -5.23 5.37
N ALA A 85 -4.81 -6.52 5.29
CA ALA A 85 -5.34 -7.29 6.42
C ALA A 85 -4.35 -7.36 7.60
N ILE A 86 -3.05 -7.52 7.32
CA ILE A 86 -2.01 -7.51 8.36
C ILE A 86 -1.95 -6.14 9.04
N ILE A 87 -1.94 -5.06 8.26
CA ILE A 87 -1.88 -3.69 8.77
C ILE A 87 -3.14 -3.35 9.57
N GLU A 88 -4.32 -3.74 9.08
CA GLU A 88 -5.59 -3.52 9.77
C GLU A 88 -5.59 -4.14 11.17
N LEU A 89 -5.03 -5.36 11.31
CA LEU A 89 -4.98 -6.05 12.59
C LEU A 89 -3.87 -5.55 13.53
N LYS A 90 -2.70 -5.20 13.00
CA LYS A 90 -1.54 -4.80 13.81
C LYS A 90 -1.44 -3.30 14.09
N SER A 91 -1.89 -2.49 13.15
CA SER A 91 -1.68 -1.05 13.13
C SER A 91 -2.85 -0.34 12.43
N PRO A 92 -4.09 -0.48 12.96
CA PRO A 92 -5.31 0.03 12.31
C PRO A 92 -5.24 1.53 12.00
N ASN A 93 -4.54 2.31 12.84
CA ASN A 93 -4.34 3.75 12.64
C ASN A 93 -3.54 4.08 11.37
N GLN A 94 -2.76 3.14 10.84
CA GLN A 94 -2.00 3.29 9.60
C GLN A 94 -2.74 2.76 8.36
N LEU A 95 -3.88 2.09 8.54
CA LEU A 95 -4.59 1.41 7.45
C LEU A 95 -4.87 2.34 6.27
N LYS A 96 -5.42 3.53 6.53
CA LYS A 96 -5.73 4.52 5.47
C LYS A 96 -4.52 4.93 4.63
N PHE A 97 -3.35 5.02 5.26
CA PHE A 97 -2.10 5.35 4.56
C PHE A 97 -1.73 4.22 3.59
N TYR A 98 -1.77 2.98 4.05
CA TYR A 98 -1.45 1.83 3.21
C TYR A 98 -2.52 1.51 2.16
N GLU A 99 -3.80 1.74 2.44
CA GLU A 99 -4.87 1.67 1.44
C GLU A 99 -4.55 2.60 0.25
N SER A 100 -4.04 3.81 0.53
CA SER A 100 -3.67 4.75 -0.53
C SER A 100 -2.45 4.28 -1.34
N ILE A 101 -1.52 3.55 -0.73
CA ILE A 101 -0.37 2.96 -1.41
C ILE A 101 -0.82 1.80 -2.29
N GLU A 102 -1.59 0.85 -1.75
CA GLU A 102 -2.08 -0.30 -2.52
C GLU A 102 -3.01 0.11 -3.66
N LYS A 103 -3.84 1.14 -3.45
CA LYS A 103 -4.64 1.70 -4.55
C LYS A 103 -3.76 2.22 -5.69
N LYS A 104 -2.71 2.98 -5.38
CA LYS A 104 -1.75 3.47 -6.39
C LYS A 104 -1.00 2.36 -7.11
N LYS A 105 -0.81 1.20 -6.47
CA LYS A 105 -0.25 0.02 -7.13
C LYS A 105 -1.21 -0.66 -8.10
N ARG A 106 -2.52 -0.38 -8.03
CA ARG A 106 -3.52 -1.00 -8.91
C ARG A 106 -4.03 -0.09 -10.01
N ASP A 107 -3.83 1.22 -9.87
CA ASP A 107 -4.23 2.18 -10.89
C ASP A 107 -3.23 2.11 -12.05
N ASN A 108 -3.71 1.68 -13.23
CA ASN A 108 -2.93 1.71 -14.47
C ASN A 108 -2.36 3.11 -14.69
N THR A 109 -1.10 3.17 -15.08
CA THR A 109 -0.36 4.41 -15.25
C THR A 109 0.01 4.61 -16.70
N GLU A 110 -0.12 5.86 -17.15
CA GLU A 110 0.40 6.29 -18.44
C GLU A 110 1.93 6.18 -18.39
N ALA A 111 2.51 5.32 -19.21
CA ALA A 111 3.93 5.00 -19.24
C ALA A 111 4.42 4.77 -20.67
N PHE A 112 5.66 5.16 -20.94
CA PHE A 112 6.29 5.06 -22.25
C PHE A 112 7.76 4.64 -22.11
N HIS A 113 8.22 3.75 -22.97
CA HIS A 113 9.65 3.63 -23.24
C HIS A 113 10.13 4.90 -23.94
N VAL A 114 11.28 5.40 -23.52
CA VAL A 114 11.92 6.59 -24.07
C VAL A 114 13.42 6.39 -24.19
N GLU A 115 14.06 7.16 -25.06
CA GLU A 115 15.51 7.26 -25.13
C GLU A 115 15.96 8.68 -24.83
N VAL A 116 17.01 8.81 -24.02
CA VAL A 116 17.63 10.08 -23.66
C VAL A 116 18.78 10.38 -24.62
N ASP A 117 18.64 11.50 -25.34
CA ASP A 117 19.67 12.04 -26.25
C ASP A 117 20.79 12.72 -25.46
N SER A 118 20.42 13.54 -24.47
CA SER A 118 21.40 14.26 -23.63
C SER A 118 20.79 14.72 -22.31
N PHE A 119 21.65 14.93 -21.30
CA PHE A 119 21.30 15.58 -20.04
C PHE A 119 22.25 16.75 -19.74
N ASN A 120 21.71 17.96 -19.50
CA ASN A 120 22.49 19.12 -19.08
C ASN A 120 21.68 20.02 -18.13
N ASP A 121 22.30 20.53 -17.05
CA ASP A 121 21.72 21.52 -16.14
C ASP A 121 20.27 21.23 -15.69
N ASN A 122 19.95 19.97 -15.36
CA ASN A 122 18.62 19.45 -15.00
C ASN A 122 17.65 19.22 -16.16
N ILE A 123 18.06 19.41 -17.41
CA ILE A 123 17.24 19.18 -18.59
C ILE A 123 17.62 17.85 -19.24
N PHE A 124 16.64 16.93 -19.31
CA PHE A 124 16.71 15.78 -20.19
C PHE A 124 16.12 16.13 -21.54
N LYS A 125 16.88 15.88 -22.60
CA LYS A 125 16.40 15.92 -23.97
C LYS A 125 16.21 14.49 -24.44
N LEU A 126 15.00 14.18 -24.91
CA LEU A 126 14.68 12.87 -25.47
C LEU A 126 14.96 12.86 -26.98
N VAL A 127 15.19 11.66 -27.52
CA VAL A 127 15.47 11.45 -28.96
C VAL A 127 14.32 11.91 -29.84
N ASP A 128 13.08 11.76 -29.38
CA ASP A 128 11.90 12.31 -30.06
C ASP A 128 11.85 13.85 -30.09
N GLY A 129 12.78 14.57 -29.45
CA GLY A 129 12.84 16.03 -29.38
C GLY A 129 12.03 16.65 -28.23
N SER A 130 11.50 15.83 -27.33
CA SER A 130 10.82 16.28 -26.11
C SER A 130 11.81 16.67 -25.03
N ILE A 131 11.37 17.57 -24.16
CA ILE A 131 12.24 18.18 -23.15
C ILE A 131 11.59 18.00 -21.78
N LEU A 132 12.33 17.38 -20.87
CA LEU A 132 11.94 17.14 -19.49
C LEU A 132 12.87 17.92 -18.55
N GLU A 133 12.31 18.63 -17.59
CA GLU A 133 13.06 19.31 -16.54
C GLU A 133 13.00 18.50 -15.24
N LYS A 134 14.15 18.19 -14.65
CA LYS A 134 14.27 17.49 -13.39
C LYS A 134 13.90 18.41 -12.22
N ASP A 135 12.92 17.99 -11.44
CA ASP A 135 12.29 18.75 -10.35
C ASP A 135 12.72 18.24 -8.95
N ASP A 136 13.85 17.54 -8.88
CA ASP A 136 14.43 17.06 -7.63
C ASP A 136 15.93 17.36 -7.52
N HIS A 137 16.54 17.06 -6.36
CA HIS A 137 17.97 17.29 -6.12
C HIS A 137 18.83 16.03 -6.29
N LYS A 138 18.28 14.94 -6.88
CA LYS A 138 19.03 13.69 -7.03
C LYS A 138 20.13 13.84 -8.08
N TYR A 139 21.30 13.29 -7.82
CA TYR A 139 22.39 13.24 -8.78
C TYR A 139 22.12 12.19 -9.86
N VAL A 140 22.08 12.65 -11.12
CA VAL A 140 21.77 11.80 -12.28
C VAL A 140 22.94 10.86 -12.59
N GLY A 141 24.17 11.39 -12.60
CA GLY A 141 25.34 10.66 -13.08
C GLY A 141 25.59 10.90 -14.57
N TYR A 142 26.50 10.13 -15.14
CA TYR A 142 26.71 10.12 -16.57
C TYR A 142 25.51 9.43 -17.25
N ILE A 143 25.00 10.03 -18.32
CA ILE A 143 23.98 9.46 -19.19
C ILE A 143 24.65 9.18 -20.51
N SER A 144 24.64 7.91 -20.93
CA SER A 144 25.20 7.52 -22.23
C SER A 144 24.34 8.08 -23.35
N TYR A 145 24.92 8.19 -24.54
CA TYR A 145 24.17 8.55 -25.74
C TYR A 145 23.10 7.46 -26.03
N HIS A 146 21.84 7.86 -26.21
CA HIS A 146 20.67 6.96 -26.36
C HIS A 146 20.45 6.02 -25.16
N GLU A 147 20.59 6.55 -23.95
CA GLU A 147 20.27 5.79 -22.75
C GLU A 147 18.76 5.50 -22.70
N LYS A 148 18.40 4.22 -22.50
CA LYS A 148 17.00 3.81 -22.38
C LYS A 148 16.41 4.24 -21.05
N GLY A 149 15.13 4.58 -21.09
CA GLY A 149 14.40 4.98 -19.91
C GLY A 149 12.91 4.72 -20.01
N ILE A 150 12.23 4.97 -18.90
CA ILE A 150 10.77 4.88 -18.81
C ILE A 150 10.23 6.20 -18.30
N PHE A 151 9.38 6.83 -19.11
CA PHE A 151 8.67 8.06 -18.75
C PHE A 151 7.24 7.71 -18.36
N TYR A 152 6.86 7.99 -17.13
CA TYR A 152 5.56 7.55 -16.60
C TYR A 152 4.95 8.54 -15.60
N LYS A 153 3.65 8.39 -15.37
CA LYS A 153 2.87 9.30 -14.54
C LYS A 153 2.51 8.67 -13.19
N ASP A 154 3.04 9.21 -12.10
CA ASP A 154 2.60 8.88 -10.73
C ASP A 154 1.58 9.92 -10.25
N GLY A 155 0.30 9.59 -10.46
CA GLY A 155 -0.83 10.47 -10.16
C GLY A 155 -0.82 11.73 -11.03
N SER A 156 -0.48 12.88 -10.45
CA SER A 156 -0.38 14.15 -11.17
C SER A 156 1.05 14.53 -11.57
N LYS A 157 2.05 13.69 -11.22
CA LYS A 157 3.47 14.01 -11.38
C LYS A 157 4.09 13.09 -12.41
N TRP A 158 4.91 13.65 -13.28
CA TRP A 158 5.70 12.87 -14.21
C TRP A 158 7.02 12.43 -13.57
N LYS A 159 7.44 11.21 -13.89
CA LYS A 159 8.70 10.63 -13.48
C LYS A 159 9.44 10.07 -14.69
N LEU A 160 10.75 10.07 -14.61
CA LEU A 160 11.65 9.44 -15.57
C LEU A 160 12.53 8.44 -14.82
N CYS A 161 12.45 7.17 -15.19
CA CYS A 161 13.48 6.18 -14.88
C CYS A 161 14.53 6.21 -15.98
N VAL A 162 15.80 6.33 -15.60
CA VAL A 162 16.94 6.17 -16.51
C VAL A 162 18.16 5.83 -15.66
N ASN A 163 19.01 4.93 -16.15
CA ASN A 163 20.21 4.50 -15.44
C ASN A 163 19.91 4.05 -13.98
N ASN A 164 18.90 3.19 -13.85
CA ASN A 164 18.46 2.54 -12.60
C ASN A 164 18.08 3.53 -11.49
N LYS A 165 17.65 4.72 -11.89
CA LYS A 165 17.26 5.80 -10.99
C LYS A 165 15.99 6.47 -11.47
N THR A 166 15.12 6.77 -10.52
CA THR A 166 13.88 7.51 -10.76
C THR A 166 14.01 8.98 -10.36
N PHE A 167 13.68 9.86 -11.30
CA PHE A 167 13.69 11.31 -11.15
C PHE A 167 12.28 11.88 -11.30
N LYS A 168 11.94 12.90 -10.50
CA LYS A 168 10.73 13.70 -10.74
C LYS A 168 11.01 14.67 -11.88
N VAL A 169 10.09 14.77 -12.83
CA VAL A 169 10.29 15.63 -14.01
C VAL A 169 9.03 16.42 -14.36
N LYS A 170 9.23 17.52 -15.09
CA LYS A 170 8.19 18.34 -15.72
C LYS A 170 8.38 18.26 -17.23
N LEU A 171 7.29 18.00 -17.96
CA LEU A 171 7.30 18.01 -19.42
C LEU A 171 7.23 19.46 -19.92
N LEU A 172 8.37 20.03 -20.33
CA LEU A 172 8.45 21.40 -20.84
C LEU A 172 8.02 21.51 -22.29
N LYS A 173 8.38 20.50 -23.09
CA LYS A 173 8.02 20.42 -24.50
C LYS A 173 7.68 18.98 -24.84
N ASN A 174 6.46 18.78 -25.32
CA ASN A 174 6.03 17.52 -25.88
C ASN A 174 6.18 17.57 -27.41
N ASN A 175 7.06 16.77 -27.99
CA ASN A 175 7.06 16.60 -29.43
C ASN A 175 6.03 15.53 -29.80
N LYS A 176 5.13 15.83 -30.76
CA LYS A 176 4.07 14.92 -31.19
C LYS A 176 4.58 13.77 -32.08
N TYR A 177 5.85 13.83 -32.45
CA TYR A 177 6.48 12.81 -33.29
C TYR A 177 6.98 11.68 -32.39
N HIS A 178 6.13 10.70 -32.13
CA HIS A 178 6.34 9.57 -31.21
C HIS A 178 7.36 8.52 -31.69
N TYR A 179 8.30 8.87 -32.58
CA TYR A 179 9.16 7.87 -33.24
C TYR A 179 10.06 7.07 -32.28
N SER A 180 10.27 7.55 -31.05
CA SER A 180 11.01 6.85 -29.99
C SER A 180 10.18 6.62 -28.73
N ARG A 181 8.84 6.59 -28.85
CA ARG A 181 7.94 6.33 -27.72
C ARG A 181 7.06 5.12 -28.00
N ASP A 182 7.33 4.06 -27.26
CA ASP A 182 6.45 2.90 -27.21
C ASP A 182 5.64 2.95 -25.91
N GLU A 183 4.31 2.98 -26.01
CA GLU A 183 3.43 2.97 -24.86
C GLU A 183 3.53 1.63 -24.11
N ILE A 184 3.61 1.71 -22.79
CA ILE A 184 3.57 0.55 -21.89
C ILE A 184 2.16 0.49 -21.32
N SER A 185 1.36 -0.45 -21.80
CA SER A 185 -0.03 -0.64 -21.37
C SER A 185 -0.14 -1.62 -20.20
N ASP A 186 -1.21 -1.47 -19.40
CA ASP A 186 -1.66 -2.42 -18.38
C ASP A 186 -0.62 -2.78 -17.31
N ILE A 187 0.26 -1.82 -16.99
CA ILE A 187 1.26 -1.98 -15.94
C ILE A 187 1.05 -0.94 -14.83
N SER A 188 1.27 -1.37 -13.59
CA SER A 188 1.24 -0.50 -12.42
C SER A 188 2.55 0.26 -12.23
N ILE A 189 2.53 1.34 -11.44
CA ILE A 189 3.76 2.06 -11.02
C ILE A 189 4.76 1.10 -10.35
N TYR A 190 4.26 0.16 -9.55
CA TYR A 190 5.12 -0.78 -8.83
C TYR A 190 5.85 -1.74 -9.76
N GLU A 191 5.18 -2.19 -10.82
CA GLU A 191 5.79 -3.02 -11.84
C GLU A 191 6.75 -2.22 -12.72
N ILE A 192 6.41 -0.96 -13.05
CA ILE A 192 7.32 -0.04 -13.74
C ILE A 192 8.62 0.16 -12.95
N GLU A 193 8.55 0.44 -11.65
CA GLU A 193 9.72 0.67 -10.79
C GLU A 193 10.61 -0.59 -10.63
N LYS A 194 10.19 -1.75 -11.15
CA LYS A 194 10.98 -2.99 -11.21
C LYS A 194 11.57 -3.31 -12.58
N LEU A 195 11.24 -2.53 -13.61
CA LEU A 195 11.85 -2.69 -14.93
C LEU A 195 13.34 -2.34 -14.88
N GLU A 196 14.13 -2.93 -15.77
CA GLU A 196 15.60 -2.84 -15.76
C GLU A 196 16.08 -1.38 -15.76
N GLU A 197 15.39 -0.50 -16.50
CA GLU A 197 15.70 0.92 -16.57
C GLU A 197 15.48 1.67 -15.24
N CYS A 198 14.72 1.09 -14.32
CA CYS A 198 14.40 1.62 -12.99
C CYS A 198 15.15 0.94 -11.83
N SER A 199 15.73 -0.25 -12.01
CA SER A 199 16.17 -1.17 -10.92
C SER A 199 17.67 -1.41 -10.80
#